data_AF-A0AAD1RA98-F1
#
_entry.id   AF-A0AAD1RA98-F1
#
_cell.length_a   1.000
_cell.length_b   1.000
_cell.length_c   1.000
_cell.angle_alpha   90.00
_cell.angle_beta   90.00
_cell.angle_gamma   90.00
#
_symmetry.space_group_name_H-M   'P 1'
#
loop_
_entity.id
_entity.type
_entity.pdbx_description
1 polymer ?
#
loop_
_entity_poly.entity_id
_entity_poly.type
_entity_poly.pdbx_seq_one_letter_code
_entity_poly.pdbx_strand_id
1 'polypeptide(L)'
;MLRQVIHRGLKSFFYKLGLFVSRHPVFFLTVPAVLTIIFGFIFLSRYKTERDLESLVAPSHSLAKIERSLASSLFPLDQSRKQLYSDLHTPGRYGRVILVSKPGGNILLQAEQILRIHQAVLEMKVSHGGYNYTFSHLCVLGNEEKKCVLDEIISVLEDLRQAALSNKTTARVQVNYPKTKLKHKQLAYI
;
A
#
# COMPACT_ATOMS: atom_id res chain seq x y z
N MET A 1 7.21 -60.69 -5.40
CA MET A 1 8.47 -60.88 -6.16
C MET A 1 9.22 -59.56 -6.41
N LEU A 2 8.63 -58.54 -7.04
CA LEU A 2 9.31 -57.28 -7.40
C LEU A 2 9.97 -56.53 -6.22
N ARG A 3 9.26 -56.40 -5.09
CA ARG A 3 9.77 -55.72 -3.88
C ARG A 3 11.07 -56.33 -3.32
N GLN A 4 11.21 -57.66 -3.40
CA GLN A 4 12.39 -58.36 -2.90
C GLN A 4 13.60 -58.15 -3.82
N VAL A 5 13.37 -58.09 -5.14
CA VAL A 5 14.43 -57.79 -6.13
C VAL A 5 14.92 -56.35 -5.97
N ILE A 6 14.00 -55.39 -5.83
CA ILE A 6 14.34 -53.98 -5.58
C ILE A 6 15.14 -53.86 -4.28
N HIS A 7 14.70 -54.52 -3.20
CA HIS A 7 15.38 -54.41 -1.92
C HIS A 7 16.80 -55.00 -1.96
N ARG A 8 16.97 -56.14 -2.64
CA ARG A 8 18.29 -56.77 -2.82
C ARG A 8 19.20 -55.94 -3.72
N GLY A 9 18.64 -55.31 -4.77
CA GLY A 9 19.35 -54.38 -5.64
C GLY A 9 19.83 -53.13 -4.90
N LEU A 10 18.93 -52.47 -4.15
CA LEU A 10 19.26 -51.29 -3.33
C LEU A 10 20.32 -51.62 -2.27
N LYS A 11 20.20 -52.77 -1.60
CA LYS A 11 21.19 -53.22 -0.59
C LYS A 11 22.57 -53.37 -1.22
N SER A 12 22.66 -54.01 -2.39
CA SER A 12 23.92 -54.18 -3.11
C SER A 12 24.50 -52.83 -3.57
N PHE A 13 23.65 -51.94 -4.08
CA PHE A 13 24.04 -50.61 -4.52
C PHE A 13 24.57 -49.74 -3.38
N PHE A 14 23.84 -49.63 -2.27
CA PHE A 14 24.28 -48.86 -1.10
C PHE A 14 25.52 -49.46 -0.44
N TYR A 15 25.66 -50.79 -0.44
CA TYR A 15 26.88 -51.44 0.04
C TYR A 15 28.09 -51.06 -0.81
N LYS A 16 27.97 -51.11 -2.15
CA LYS A 16 29.04 -50.68 -3.08
C LYS A 16 29.34 -49.19 -2.97
N LEU A 17 28.31 -48.35 -2.85
CA LEU A 17 28.46 -46.90 -2.66
C LEU A 17 29.17 -46.59 -1.34
N GLY A 18 28.76 -47.22 -0.24
CA GLY A 18 29.39 -47.07 1.07
C GLY A 18 30.85 -47.52 1.06
N LEU A 19 31.16 -48.64 0.40
CA LEU A 19 32.53 -49.11 0.22
C LEU A 19 33.37 -48.12 -0.61
N PHE A 20 32.79 -47.49 -1.63
CA PHE A 20 33.46 -46.48 -2.44
C PHE A 20 33.73 -45.19 -1.63
N VAL A 21 32.74 -44.73 -0.85
CA VAL A 21 32.86 -43.56 0.03
C VAL A 21 33.92 -43.80 1.11
N SER A 22 33.94 -44.99 1.73
CA SER A 22 34.93 -45.32 2.77
C SER A 22 36.36 -45.41 2.23
N ARG A 23 36.53 -45.75 0.94
CA ARG A 23 37.85 -45.77 0.28
C ARG A 23 38.34 -44.37 -0.15
N HIS A 24 37.44 -43.41 -0.30
CA HIS A 24 37.76 -42.03 -0.71
C HIS A 24 37.17 -40.97 0.23
N PRO A 25 37.45 -41.02 1.55
CA PRO A 25 36.76 -40.19 2.55
C PRO A 25 36.99 -38.68 2.35
N VAL A 26 38.20 -38.29 1.93
CA VAL A 26 38.55 -36.87 1.74
C VAL A 26 37.75 -36.24 0.61
N PHE A 27 37.62 -36.92 -0.54
CA PHE A 27 36.88 -36.40 -1.69
C PHE A 27 35.38 -36.20 -1.37
N PHE A 28 34.79 -37.16 -0.67
CA PHE A 28 33.37 -37.10 -0.27
C PHE A 28 33.09 -36.12 0.88
N LEU A 29 34.11 -35.63 1.58
CA LEU A 29 33.99 -34.55 2.57
C LEU A 29 34.18 -33.18 1.91
N THR A 30 35.21 -33.02 1.07
CA THR A 30 35.57 -31.72 0.50
C THR A 30 34.62 -31.27 -0.58
N VAL A 31 34.20 -32.15 -1.49
CA VAL A 31 33.36 -31.77 -2.63
C VAL A 31 31.99 -31.26 -2.18
N PRO A 32 31.23 -31.96 -1.31
CA PRO A 32 29.96 -31.44 -0.80
C PRO A 32 30.16 -30.16 0.02
N ALA A 33 31.22 -30.05 0.82
CA ALA A 33 31.49 -28.84 1.60
C ALA A 33 31.70 -27.63 0.69
N VAL A 34 32.56 -27.74 -0.33
CA VAL A 34 32.80 -26.66 -1.31
C VAL A 34 31.52 -26.31 -2.06
N LEU A 35 30.74 -27.30 -2.48
CA LEU A 35 29.44 -27.07 -3.13
C LEU A 35 28.47 -26.32 -2.21
N THR A 36 28.34 -26.73 -0.94
CA THR A 36 27.47 -26.02 0.02
C THR A 36 27.90 -24.59 0.25
N ILE A 37 29.21 -24.31 0.30
CA ILE A 37 29.74 -22.95 0.45
C ILE A 37 29.43 -22.12 -0.80
N ILE A 38 29.66 -22.66 -2.00
CA ILE A 38 29.37 -21.97 -3.26
C ILE A 38 27.87 -21.68 -3.38
N PHE A 39 27.00 -22.67 -3.16
CA PHE A 39 25.56 -22.46 -3.21
C PHE A 39 25.06 -21.52 -2.12
N GLY A 40 25.62 -21.60 -0.91
CA GLY A 40 25.31 -20.68 0.19
C GLY A 40 25.66 -19.24 -0.17
N PHE A 41 26.83 -19.01 -0.75
CA PHE A 41 27.27 -17.67 -1.18
C PHE A 41 26.41 -17.13 -2.34
N ILE A 42 26.08 -17.98 -3.32
CA ILE A 42 25.19 -17.59 -4.43
C ILE A 42 23.81 -17.23 -3.90
N PHE A 43 23.25 -18.01 -2.97
CA PHE A 43 21.96 -17.72 -2.37
C PHE A 43 21.98 -16.39 -1.61
N LEU A 44 22.96 -16.18 -0.73
CA LEU A 44 23.08 -14.95 0.06
C LEU A 44 23.27 -13.70 -0.82
N SER A 45 24.05 -13.80 -1.90
CA SER A 45 24.31 -12.66 -2.80
C SER A 45 23.12 -12.32 -3.70
N ARG A 46 22.24 -13.28 -4.00
CA ARG A 46 21.10 -13.10 -4.92
C ARG A 46 19.76 -12.99 -4.21
N TYR A 47 19.71 -13.21 -2.90
CA TYR A 47 18.49 -13.13 -2.12
C TYR A 47 17.95 -11.69 -2.10
N LYS A 48 16.79 -11.50 -2.73
CA LYS A 48 16.03 -10.26 -2.67
C LYS A 48 14.74 -10.53 -1.89
N THR A 49 14.52 -9.77 -0.83
CA THR A 49 13.26 -9.85 -0.07
C THR A 49 12.17 -9.11 -0.81
N GLU A 50 11.13 -9.84 -1.19
CA GLU A 50 9.88 -9.27 -1.69
C GLU A 50 9.13 -8.62 -0.52
N ARG A 51 8.89 -7.31 -0.59
CA ARG A 51 8.18 -6.56 0.46
C ARG A 51 6.78 -6.11 0.02
N ASP A 52 6.45 -6.32 -1.25
CA ASP A 52 5.19 -5.87 -1.79
C ASP A 52 4.08 -6.83 -1.36
N LEU A 53 3.22 -6.34 -0.46
CA LEU A 53 2.09 -7.09 0.09
C LEU A 53 1.19 -7.66 -1.01
N GLU A 54 0.93 -6.90 -2.08
CA GLU A 54 0.12 -7.35 -3.21
C GLU A 54 0.75 -8.53 -3.96
N SER A 55 2.08 -8.61 -4.02
CA SER A 55 2.81 -9.72 -4.63
C SER A 55 2.75 -10.97 -3.75
N LEU A 56 2.83 -10.78 -2.43
CA LEU A 56 2.80 -11.87 -1.44
C LEU A 56 1.41 -12.49 -1.27
N VAL A 57 0.34 -11.69 -1.40
CA VAL A 57 -1.03 -12.11 -1.10
C VAL A 57 -1.83 -12.46 -2.36
N ALA A 58 -1.54 -11.82 -3.49
CA ALA A 58 -2.28 -12.03 -4.73
C ALA A 58 -1.39 -12.61 -5.84
N PRO A 59 -1.84 -13.64 -6.57
CA PRO A 59 -1.05 -14.24 -7.64
C PRO A 59 -0.75 -13.21 -8.73
N SER A 60 0.39 -13.39 -9.41
CA SER A 60 0.88 -12.46 -10.43
C SER A 60 -0.08 -12.31 -11.61
N HIS A 61 -0.72 -13.42 -12.03
CA HIS A 61 -1.65 -13.48 -13.16
C HIS A 61 -3.08 -13.78 -12.71
N SER A 62 -3.62 -12.99 -11.78
CA SER A 62 -5.04 -13.08 -11.43
C SER A 62 -5.91 -12.39 -12.48
N LEU A 63 -7.15 -12.86 -12.65
CA LEU A 63 -8.16 -12.22 -13.50
C LEU A 63 -8.33 -10.74 -13.13
N ALA A 64 -8.39 -10.42 -11.82
CA ALA A 64 -8.49 -9.05 -11.33
C ALA A 64 -7.30 -8.17 -11.74
N LYS A 65 -6.05 -8.69 -11.71
CA LYS A 65 -4.87 -7.94 -12.20
C LYS A 65 -4.91 -7.74 -13.72
N ILE A 66 -5.41 -8.72 -14.48
CA ILE A 66 -5.57 -8.61 -15.93
C ILE A 66 -6.63 -7.56 -16.29
N GLU A 67 -7.83 -7.66 -15.72
CA GLU A 67 -8.91 -6.69 -15.92
C GLU A 67 -8.48 -5.27 -15.57
N ARG A 68 -7.76 -5.12 -14.46
CA ARG A 68 -7.18 -3.85 -14.04
C ARG A 68 -6.13 -3.33 -15.03
N SER A 69 -5.25 -4.18 -15.54
CA SER A 69 -4.26 -3.79 -16.55
C SER A 69 -4.93 -3.33 -17.85
N LEU A 70 -6.00 -4.01 -18.25
CA LEU A 70 -6.81 -3.65 -19.40
C LEU A 70 -7.53 -2.31 -19.17
N ALA A 71 -8.17 -2.13 -18.01
CA ALA A 71 -8.81 -0.87 -17.63
C ALA A 71 -7.80 0.29 -17.61
N SER A 72 -6.60 0.07 -17.07
CA SER A 72 -5.52 1.06 -17.06
C SER A 72 -5.01 1.40 -18.45
N SER A 73 -5.07 0.46 -19.40
CA SER A 73 -4.66 0.68 -20.79
C SER A 73 -5.76 1.37 -21.61
N LEU A 74 -7.03 1.04 -21.38
CA LEU A 74 -8.17 1.62 -22.09
C LEU A 74 -8.50 3.02 -21.57
N PHE A 75 -8.33 3.24 -20.27
CA PHE A 75 -8.62 4.49 -19.58
C PHE A 75 -7.36 4.94 -18.82
N PRO A 76 -6.33 5.43 -19.53
CA PRO A 76 -5.12 5.94 -18.89
C PRO A 76 -5.51 7.07 -17.93
N LEU A 77 -5.18 6.88 -16.67
CA LEU A 77 -5.38 7.89 -15.65
C LEU A 77 -4.21 8.87 -15.73
N ASP A 78 -4.46 10.06 -16.27
CA ASP A 78 -3.55 11.18 -16.09
C ASP A 78 -3.50 11.52 -14.60
N GLN A 79 -2.46 11.03 -13.92
CA GLN A 79 -2.29 11.25 -12.47
C GLN A 79 -2.32 12.75 -12.13
N SER A 80 -1.86 13.61 -13.04
CA SER A 80 -1.90 15.07 -12.87
C SER A 80 -3.25 15.73 -13.10
N ARG A 81 -4.22 15.04 -13.72
CA ARG A 81 -5.59 15.56 -13.98
C ARG A 81 -6.63 15.05 -12.99
N LYS A 82 -6.44 13.85 -12.42
CA LYS A 82 -7.40 13.28 -11.49
C LYS A 82 -7.10 13.73 -10.06
N GLN A 83 -7.98 14.58 -9.54
CA GLN A 83 -7.73 15.31 -8.30
C GLN A 83 -8.06 14.50 -7.03
N LEU A 84 -8.89 13.46 -7.14
CA LEU A 84 -9.41 12.75 -5.97
C LEU A 84 -8.95 11.30 -5.90
N TYR A 85 -8.66 10.85 -4.66
CA TYR A 85 -8.38 9.46 -4.34
C TYR A 85 -9.50 8.51 -4.81
N SER A 86 -10.74 8.96 -4.77
CA SER A 86 -11.92 8.22 -5.23
C SER A 86 -11.88 7.85 -6.72
N ASP A 87 -11.10 8.57 -7.52
CA ASP A 87 -10.99 8.34 -8.96
C ASP A 87 -9.86 7.39 -9.35
N LEU A 88 -9.05 6.95 -8.37
CA LEU A 88 -7.99 5.98 -8.60
C LEU A 88 -8.56 4.56 -8.65
N HIS A 89 -8.41 3.90 -9.81
CA HIS A 89 -8.67 2.47 -9.96
C HIS A 89 -7.66 1.60 -9.20
N THR A 90 -6.57 2.20 -8.74
CA THR A 90 -5.45 1.52 -8.07
C THR A 90 -5.37 1.91 -6.60
N PRO A 91 -4.98 1.00 -5.66
CA PRO A 91 -4.48 1.43 -4.37
C PRO A 91 -3.16 2.15 -4.65
N GLY A 92 -3.27 3.44 -4.96
CA GLY A 92 -2.14 4.33 -5.15
C GLY A 92 -1.43 4.57 -3.83
N ARG A 93 -0.35 5.36 -3.89
CA ARG A 93 0.29 5.88 -2.69
C ARG A 93 -0.47 7.13 -2.25
N TYR A 94 -1.44 6.96 -1.37
CA TYR A 94 -2.20 8.06 -0.78
C TYR A 94 -2.24 7.92 0.75
N GLY A 95 -2.27 9.05 1.44
CA GLY A 95 -2.57 9.11 2.86
C GLY A 95 -4.02 9.51 3.06
N ARG A 96 -4.73 8.85 3.98
CA ARG A 96 -6.09 9.24 4.36
C ARG A 96 -6.14 9.53 5.85
N VAL A 97 -6.63 10.70 6.20
CA VAL A 97 -6.94 11.09 7.58
C VAL A 97 -8.46 11.10 7.72
N ILE A 98 -8.97 10.30 8.66
CA ILE A 98 -10.40 10.28 8.99
C ILE A 98 -10.58 11.06 10.28
N LEU A 99 -11.27 12.20 10.19
CA LEU A 99 -11.60 13.04 11.33
C LEU A 99 -13.06 12.80 11.72
N VAL A 100 -13.30 12.55 12.99
CA VAL A 100 -14.63 12.25 13.52
C VAL A 100 -14.91 13.20 14.69
N SER A 101 -16.09 13.82 14.67
CA SER A 101 -16.55 14.65 15.80
C SER A 101 -16.97 13.79 16.98
N LYS A 102 -17.05 14.39 18.17
CA LYS A 102 -17.64 13.74 19.35
C LYS A 102 -19.06 13.23 19.04
N PRO A 103 -19.54 12.18 19.74
CA PRO A 103 -20.88 11.64 19.54
C PRO A 103 -21.96 12.74 19.64
N GLY A 104 -22.82 12.85 18.63
CA GLY A 104 -23.85 13.89 18.53
C GLY A 104 -23.36 15.26 18.03
N GLY A 105 -22.07 15.42 17.79
CA GLY A 105 -21.47 16.61 17.19
C GLY A 105 -21.57 16.64 15.67
N ASN A 106 -21.26 17.81 15.09
CA ASN A 106 -21.15 18.00 13.65
C ASN A 106 -19.73 18.45 13.30
N ILE A 107 -19.01 17.62 12.54
CA ILE A 107 -17.64 17.86 12.10
C ILE A 107 -17.52 19.08 11.17
N LEU A 108 -18.56 19.43 10.42
CA LEU A 108 -18.56 20.58 9.51
C LEU A 108 -18.46 21.92 10.25
N LEU A 109 -18.86 21.95 11.52
CA LEU A 109 -18.72 23.13 12.39
C LEU A 109 -17.30 23.32 12.91
N GLN A 110 -16.42 22.32 12.72
CA GLN A 110 -15.07 22.27 13.27
C GLN A 110 -14.01 22.58 12.19
N ALA A 111 -14.39 23.37 11.18
CA ALA A 111 -13.56 23.71 10.02
C ALA A 111 -12.18 24.25 10.41
N GLU A 112 -12.11 25.11 11.43
CA GLU A 112 -10.83 25.65 11.91
C GLU A 112 -9.89 24.56 12.44
N GLN A 113 -10.39 23.61 13.24
CA GLN A 113 -9.57 22.51 13.74
C GLN A 113 -9.11 21.59 12.61
N ILE A 114 -10.00 21.31 11.65
CA ILE A 114 -9.68 20.47 10.49
C ILE A 114 -8.57 21.13 9.66
N LEU A 115 -8.68 22.42 9.37
CA LEU A 115 -7.67 23.17 8.61
C LEU A 115 -6.32 23.23 9.35
N ARG A 116 -6.31 23.35 10.68
CA ARG A 116 -5.07 23.27 11.47
C ARG A 116 -4.39 21.90 11.36
N ILE A 117 -5.17 20.82 11.42
CA ILE A 117 -4.64 19.45 11.23
C ILE A 117 -4.11 19.30 9.80
N HIS A 118 -4.85 19.78 8.81
CA HIS A 118 -4.43 19.77 7.41
C HIS A 118 -3.08 20.48 7.22
N GLN A 119 -2.93 21.68 7.77
CA GLN A 119 -1.68 22.43 7.71
C GLN A 119 -0.52 21.68 8.40
N ALA A 120 -0.77 21.08 9.57
CA ALA A 120 0.24 20.27 10.26
C ALA A 120 0.72 19.06 9.42
N VAL A 121 -0.17 18.45 8.63
CA VAL A 121 0.18 17.37 7.69
C VAL A 121 1.03 17.90 6.53
N LEU A 122 0.69 19.06 5.96
CA LEU A 122 1.45 19.66 4.86
C LEU A 122 2.87 20.08 5.28
N GLU A 123 3.01 20.58 6.50
CA GLU A 123 4.28 21.05 7.07
C GLU A 123 5.13 19.94 7.69
N MET A 124 4.59 18.70 7.78
CA MET A 124 5.30 17.56 8.34
C MET A 124 6.61 17.30 7.58
N LYS A 125 7.69 17.11 8.34
CA LYS A 125 9.03 16.80 7.82
C LYS A 125 9.41 15.38 8.17
N VAL A 126 9.79 14.60 7.16
CA VAL A 126 10.25 13.21 7.30
C VAL A 126 11.69 13.11 6.80
N SER A 127 12.60 12.71 7.67
CA SER A 127 14.01 12.53 7.30
C SER A 127 14.23 11.14 6.70
N HIS A 128 14.67 11.09 5.45
CA HIS A 128 14.99 9.85 4.76
C HIS A 128 16.20 10.06 3.84
N GLY A 129 17.24 9.21 3.98
CA GLY A 129 18.44 9.30 3.15
C GLY A 129 19.22 10.62 3.28
N GLY A 130 19.17 11.27 4.44
CA GLY A 130 19.84 12.56 4.68
C GLY A 130 19.11 13.79 4.13
N TYR A 131 17.93 13.60 3.54
CA TYR A 131 17.06 14.68 3.08
C TYR A 131 15.77 14.74 3.92
N ASN A 132 15.29 15.95 4.19
CA ASN A 132 14.02 16.16 4.90
C ASN A 132 12.91 16.42 3.89
N TYR A 133 12.13 15.38 3.61
CA TYR A 133 10.98 15.46 2.72
C TYR A 133 9.80 16.12 3.43
N THR A 134 9.03 16.90 2.67
CA THR A 134 7.72 17.45 3.06
C THR A 134 6.67 17.03 2.03
N PHE A 135 5.40 17.28 2.32
CA PHE A 135 4.31 16.96 1.39
C PHE A 135 4.53 17.54 -0.01
N SER A 136 5.02 18.78 -0.11
CA SER A 136 5.29 19.46 -1.38
C SER A 136 6.33 18.77 -2.27
N HIS A 137 7.21 17.94 -1.70
CA HIS A 137 8.21 17.19 -2.46
C HIS A 137 7.67 15.88 -3.03
N LEU A 138 6.53 15.39 -2.53
CA LEU A 138 5.97 14.06 -2.85
C LEU A 138 4.62 14.14 -3.56
N CYS A 139 3.92 15.27 -3.44
CA CYS A 139 2.57 15.45 -3.97
C CYS A 139 2.54 15.37 -5.50
N VAL A 140 1.36 15.04 -6.04
CA VAL A 140 1.10 15.15 -7.47
C VAL A 140 0.86 16.63 -7.81
N LEU A 141 1.55 17.12 -8.83
CA LEU A 141 1.38 18.49 -9.32
C LEU A 141 0.22 18.56 -10.33
N GLY A 142 -0.68 19.52 -10.12
CA GLY A 142 -1.71 19.85 -11.10
C GLY A 142 -1.11 20.49 -12.35
N ASN A 143 -1.72 20.23 -13.50
CA ASN A 143 -1.22 20.71 -14.80
C ASN A 143 -1.21 22.23 -14.95
N GLU A 144 -2.14 22.94 -14.32
CA GLU A 144 -2.33 24.38 -14.58
C GLU A 144 -1.43 25.27 -13.71
N GLU A 145 -1.27 24.97 -12.42
CA GLU A 145 -0.63 25.89 -11.47
C GLU A 145 0.68 25.38 -10.84
N LYS A 146 1.19 24.20 -11.21
CA LYS A 146 2.31 23.52 -10.50
C LYS A 146 2.12 23.47 -8.98
N LYS A 147 0.87 23.46 -8.51
CA LYS A 147 0.50 23.30 -7.10
C LYS A 147 0.18 21.84 -6.84
N CYS A 148 0.38 21.42 -5.59
CA CYS A 148 -0.08 20.12 -5.14
C CYS A 148 -1.60 20.03 -5.27
N VAL A 149 -2.06 18.92 -5.80
CA VAL A 149 -3.48 18.56 -5.76
C VAL A 149 -3.88 18.27 -4.31
N LEU A 150 -4.93 18.94 -3.84
CA LEU A 150 -5.55 18.76 -2.52
C LEU A 150 -7.01 18.34 -2.69
N ASP A 151 -7.61 17.80 -1.63
CA ASP A 151 -9.02 17.43 -1.60
C ASP A 151 -9.91 18.70 -1.67
N GLU A 152 -10.95 18.67 -2.50
CA GLU A 152 -11.89 19.77 -2.70
C GLU A 152 -12.61 20.17 -1.41
N ILE A 153 -12.74 19.26 -0.44
CA ILE A 153 -13.34 19.59 0.86
C ILE A 153 -12.54 20.69 1.59
N ILE A 154 -11.23 20.81 1.32
CA ILE A 154 -10.39 21.82 1.97
C ILE A 154 -10.79 23.24 1.53
N SER A 155 -11.06 23.47 0.25
CA SER A 155 -11.51 24.79 -0.23
C SER A 155 -12.86 25.16 0.36
N VAL A 156 -13.79 24.21 0.44
CA VAL A 156 -15.10 24.40 1.08
C VAL A 156 -14.94 24.77 2.57
N LEU A 157 -14.03 24.11 3.29
CA LEU A 157 -13.76 24.42 4.70
C LEU A 157 -13.11 25.80 4.88
N GLU A 158 -12.25 26.23 3.95
CA GLU A 158 -11.68 27.57 3.95
C GLU A 158 -12.75 28.65 3.74
N ASP A 159 -13.67 28.44 2.80
CA ASP A 159 -14.81 29.33 2.55
C ASP A 159 -15.73 29.41 3.77
N LEU A 160 -16.03 28.27 4.41
CA LEU A 160 -16.81 28.22 5.66
C LEU A 160 -16.12 29.00 6.79
N ARG A 161 -14.80 28.88 6.92
CA ARG A 161 -14.01 29.66 7.90
C ARG A 161 -14.10 31.16 7.60
N GLN A 162 -13.92 31.57 6.34
CA GLN A 162 -14.00 32.98 5.95
C GLN A 162 -15.40 33.56 6.17
N ALA A 163 -16.45 32.79 5.83
CA ALA A 163 -17.83 33.18 6.08
C ALA A 163 -18.12 33.36 7.58
N ALA A 164 -17.58 32.48 8.43
CA ALA A 164 -17.71 32.60 9.88
C ALA A 164 -17.03 33.88 10.43
N LEU A 165 -15.90 34.30 9.84
CA LEU A 165 -15.16 35.51 10.24
C LEU A 165 -15.79 36.80 9.70
N SER A 166 -16.42 36.76 8.53
CA SER A 166 -16.89 37.93 7.79
C SER A 166 -18.12 38.62 8.44
N ASN A 167 -18.82 37.99 9.39
CA ASN A 167 -20.00 38.55 10.08
C ASN A 167 -21.13 39.06 9.14
N LYS A 168 -21.06 38.79 7.83
CA LYS A 168 -21.85 39.43 6.78
C LYS A 168 -22.98 38.56 6.21
N THR A 169 -23.38 37.49 6.90
CA THR A 169 -24.56 36.71 6.50
C THR A 169 -25.58 36.61 7.62
N THR A 170 -26.69 37.29 7.38
CA THR A 170 -28.03 36.95 7.83
C THR A 170 -28.18 35.42 7.74
N ALA A 171 -28.32 34.78 8.91
CA ALA A 171 -28.31 33.34 9.15
C ALA A 171 -26.93 32.66 9.11
N ARG A 172 -26.43 32.37 10.33
CA ARG A 172 -25.64 31.18 10.65
C ARG A 172 -26.40 29.92 10.19
N VAL A 173 -26.41 29.61 8.89
CA VAL A 173 -26.96 28.35 8.40
C VAL A 173 -26.04 27.26 8.92
N GLN A 174 -26.48 26.55 9.96
CA GLN A 174 -25.77 25.40 10.48
C GLN A 174 -25.74 24.34 9.38
N VAL A 175 -24.62 24.23 8.68
CA VAL A 175 -24.41 23.23 7.63
C VAL A 175 -24.46 21.87 8.30
N ASN A 176 -25.57 21.18 8.14
CA ASN A 176 -25.81 19.86 8.69
C ASN A 176 -25.87 18.86 7.54
N TYR A 177 -25.33 17.67 7.77
CA TYR A 177 -25.56 16.56 6.85
C TYR A 177 -27.07 16.32 6.65
N PRO A 178 -27.51 16.05 5.41
CA PRO A 178 -28.89 15.71 5.16
C PRO A 178 -29.27 14.45 5.95
N LYS A 179 -30.39 14.52 6.68
CA LYS A 179 -30.91 13.41 7.48
C LYS A 179 -32.18 12.89 6.85
N THR A 180 -32.25 11.57 6.65
CA THR A 180 -33.48 10.87 6.28
C THR A 180 -33.99 10.00 7.42
N LYS A 181 -35.29 9.77 7.47
CA LYS A 181 -35.92 8.80 8.38
C LYS A 181 -36.14 7.50 7.63
N LEU A 182 -35.49 6.43 8.09
CA LEU A 182 -35.74 5.07 7.62
C LEU A 182 -37.14 4.61 8.06
N LYS A 183 -37.71 3.60 7.36
CA LYS A 183 -39.04 3.02 7.66
C LYS A 183 -39.22 2.62 9.14
N HIS A 184 -38.13 2.27 9.84
CA HIS A 184 -38.13 1.92 11.26
C HIS A 184 -37.86 3.11 12.21
N LYS A 185 -38.12 4.36 11.79
CA LYS A 185 -37.87 5.60 12.56
C LYS A 185 -36.42 5.84 12.98
N GLN A 186 -35.46 5.08 12.43
CA GLN A 186 -34.04 5.35 12.60
C GLN A 186 -33.63 6.53 11.72
N LEU A 187 -32.88 7.48 12.29
CA LEU A 187 -32.28 8.59 11.54
C LEU A 187 -31.00 8.09 10.87
N ALA A 188 -30.92 8.26 9.56
CA ALA A 188 -29.72 7.97 8.77
C ALA A 188 -29.25 9.25 8.08
N TYR A 189 -27.94 9.38 7.91
CA TYR A 189 -27.34 10.42 7.08
C TYR A 189 -27.42 9.97 5.61
N ILE A 190 -27.79 10.88 4.71
CA ILE A 190 -27.85 10.64 3.26
C ILE A 190 -26.49 10.96 2.64
#